data_AF-A0A388PXG4-F1
#
_entry.id   AF-A0A388PXG4-F1
#
_cell.length_a   1.000
_cell.length_b   1.000
_cell.length_c   1.000
_cell.angle_alpha   90.00
_cell.angle_beta   90.00
_cell.angle_gamma   90.00
#
_symmetry.space_group_name_H-M   'P 1'
#
loop_
_entity.id
_entity.type
_entity.pdbx_description
1 polymer ?
#
loop_
_entity_poly.entity_id
_entity_poly.type
_entity_poly.pdbx_seq_one_letter_code
_entity_poly.pdbx_strand_id
1 'polypeptide(L)'
;MSNFTKRFIISLLAFPLIYILLYQKYLFNILIIITFLFCIYEWVNLFSKKGLLFIFGLIILSIFLISILRIYNFSEFNLKFLWLILITWLTDIGGYIFGKLFGGPKLIKISPNKTWSGLVGSIILSQFAFLIFF
;
A
#
# COMPACT_ATOMS: atom_id res chain seq x y z
N MET A 1 -4.40 -25.57 10.94
CA MET A 1 -4.33 -24.09 11.13
C MET A 1 -5.21 -23.41 10.09
N SER A 2 -6.11 -22.53 10.53
CA SER A 2 -6.91 -21.69 9.63
C SER A 2 -6.00 -20.72 8.86
N ASN A 3 -6.39 -20.29 7.66
CA ASN A 3 -5.61 -19.32 6.88
C ASN A 3 -5.34 -18.03 7.66
N PHE A 4 -6.27 -17.64 8.54
CA PHE A 4 -6.08 -16.51 9.44
C PHE A 4 -4.92 -16.75 10.42
N THR A 5 -4.91 -17.89 11.12
CA THR A 5 -3.82 -18.22 12.07
C THR A 5 -2.45 -18.27 11.40
N LYS A 6 -2.36 -18.84 10.18
CA LYS A 6 -1.10 -18.86 9.41
C LYS A 6 -0.61 -17.45 9.08
N ARG A 7 -1.50 -16.58 8.58
CA ARG A 7 -1.17 -15.19 8.23
C ARG A 7 -0.76 -14.39 9.46
N PHE A 8 -1.46 -14.56 10.58
CA PHE A 8 -1.15 -13.89 11.83
C PHE A 8 0.25 -14.24 12.35
N ILE A 9 0.60 -15.53 12.35
CA ILE A 9 1.94 -16.00 12.78
C ILE A 9 3.02 -15.45 11.85
N ILE A 10 2.81 -15.51 10.53
CA ILE A 10 3.77 -14.98 9.54
C ILE A 10 3.96 -13.48 9.74
N SER A 11 2.89 -12.71 9.95
CA SER A 11 3.02 -11.27 10.21
C SER A 11 3.77 -10.97 11.50
N LEU A 12 3.56 -11.77 12.55
CA LEU A 12 4.24 -11.59 13.83
C LEU A 12 5.75 -11.83 13.69
N LEU A 13 6.13 -12.84 12.92
CA LEU A 13 7.53 -13.18 12.62
C LEU A 13 8.18 -12.18 11.66
N ALA A 14 7.43 -11.69 10.67
CA ALA A 14 7.95 -10.75 9.67
C ALA A 14 8.10 -9.33 10.23
N PHE A 15 7.32 -8.95 11.25
CA PHE A 15 7.34 -7.62 11.85
C PHE A 15 8.74 -7.15 12.29
N PRO A 16 9.53 -7.89 13.09
CA PRO A 16 10.86 -7.45 13.50
C PRO A 16 11.81 -7.28 12.30
N LEU A 17 11.73 -8.14 11.29
CA LEU A 17 12.53 -8.02 10.08
C LEU A 17 12.18 -6.74 9.31
N ILE A 18 10.88 -6.48 9.12
CA ILE A 18 10.39 -5.27 8.46
C ILE A 18 10.80 -4.03 9.26
N TYR A 19 10.67 -4.06 10.59
CA TYR A 19 11.07 -2.95 11.45
C TYR A 19 12.57 -2.60 11.28
N ILE A 20 13.47 -3.59 11.26
CA ILE A 20 14.89 -3.37 11.03
C ILE A 20 15.14 -2.74 9.65
N LEU A 21 14.49 -3.26 8.60
CA LEU A 21 14.60 -2.73 7.24
C LEU A 21 14.07 -1.29 7.13
N LEU A 22 13.06 -0.93 7.91
CA LEU A 22 12.46 0.41 7.96
C LEU A 22 13.17 1.37 8.93
N TYR A 23 14.13 0.92 9.75
CA TYR A 23 14.82 1.79 10.71
C TYR A 23 16.02 2.49 10.07
N GLN A 24 16.82 1.74 9.29
CA GLN A 24 18.04 2.27 8.68
C GLN A 24 17.77 2.79 7.26
N LYS A 25 18.12 4.07 7.00
CA LYS A 25 17.85 4.71 5.70
C LYS A 25 18.43 3.96 4.50
N TYR A 26 19.64 3.44 4.61
CA TYR A 26 20.28 2.67 3.54
C TYR A 26 19.53 1.36 3.23
N LEU A 27 19.15 0.60 4.26
CA LEU A 27 18.40 -0.66 4.09
C LEU A 27 17.03 -0.40 3.48
N PHE A 28 16.34 0.65 3.93
CA PHE A 28 15.06 1.07 3.35
C PHE A 28 15.19 1.40 1.87
N ASN A 29 16.19 2.21 1.49
CA ASN A 29 16.39 2.59 0.09
C ASN A 29 16.68 1.35 -0.79
N ILE A 30 17.49 0.41 -0.30
CA ILE A 30 17.77 -0.86 -0.98
C ILE A 30 16.48 -1.68 -1.15
N LEU A 31 15.68 -1.82 -0.09
CA LEU A 31 14.41 -2.54 -0.13
C LEU A 31 13.48 -1.94 -1.20
N ILE A 32 13.31 -0.61 -1.20
CA ILE A 32 12.46 0.07 -2.17
C ILE A 32 12.96 -0.12 -3.60
N ILE A 33 14.27 -0.04 -3.85
CA ILE A 33 14.84 -0.29 -5.18
C ILE A 33 14.57 -1.72 -5.63
N ILE A 34 14.75 -2.71 -4.76
CA ILE A 34 14.46 -4.12 -5.07
C ILE A 34 12.97 -4.30 -5.41
N THR A 35 12.06 -3.73 -4.61
CA THR A 35 10.62 -3.81 -4.90
C THR A 35 10.26 -3.14 -6.22
N PHE A 36 10.91 -2.02 -6.55
CA PHE A 36 10.69 -1.31 -7.81
C PHE A 36 11.16 -2.12 -9.02
N LEU A 37 12.33 -2.77 -8.93
CA LEU A 37 12.81 -3.67 -9.98
C LEU A 37 11.85 -4.84 -10.21
N PHE A 38 11.30 -5.41 -9.13
CA PHE A 38 10.29 -6.45 -9.23
C PHE A 38 8.99 -5.94 -9.89
N CYS A 39 8.54 -4.74 -9.54
CA CYS A 39 7.39 -4.11 -10.19
C CYS A 39 7.62 -3.85 -11.69
N ILE A 40 8.82 -3.41 -12.08
CA ILE A 40 9.17 -3.25 -13.51
C ILE A 40 9.10 -4.60 -14.22
N TYR A 41 9.69 -5.64 -13.62
CA TYR A 41 9.69 -6.99 -14.20
C TYR A 41 8.26 -7.48 -14.49
N GLU A 42 7.38 -7.40 -13.50
CA GLU A 42 5.96 -7.77 -13.66
C GLU A 42 5.24 -6.87 -14.68
N TRP A 43 5.49 -5.56 -14.65
CA TRP A 43 4.89 -4.62 -15.59
C TRP A 43 5.25 -4.93 -17.03
N VAL A 44 6.53 -5.21 -17.31
CA VAL A 44 7.02 -5.60 -18.64
C VAL A 44 6.36 -6.89 -19.11
N ASN A 45 6.28 -7.90 -18.24
CA ASN A 45 5.66 -9.17 -18.59
C ASN A 45 4.17 -9.02 -18.96
N LEU A 46 3.43 -8.18 -18.23
CA LEU A 46 1.98 -8.00 -18.41
C LEU A 46 1.61 -7.04 -19.56
N PHE A 47 2.43 -6.01 -19.82
CA PHE A 47 2.05 -4.88 -20.69
C PHE A 47 2.94 -4.69 -21.91
N SER A 48 3.91 -5.57 -22.18
CA SER A 48 4.85 -5.48 -23.31
C SER A 48 4.24 -5.12 -24.67
N LYS A 49 3.02 -5.58 -24.97
CA LYS A 49 2.34 -5.35 -26.26
C LYS A 49 1.43 -4.11 -26.30
N LYS A 50 1.27 -3.38 -25.19
CA LYS A 50 0.31 -2.26 -25.05
C LYS A 50 1.01 -0.89 -25.10
N GLY A 51 1.75 -0.62 -26.18
CA GLY A 51 2.58 0.57 -26.45
C GLY A 51 2.42 1.78 -25.53
N LEU A 52 1.38 2.61 -25.74
CA LEU A 52 1.16 3.83 -24.93
C LEU A 52 0.93 3.53 -23.44
N LEU A 53 0.08 2.54 -23.13
CA LEU A 53 -0.20 2.13 -21.74
C LEU A 53 1.06 1.68 -21.02
N PHE A 54 1.97 1.00 -21.71
CA PHE A 54 3.24 0.56 -21.17
C PHE A 54 4.09 1.74 -20.69
N ILE A 55 4.23 2.78 -21.53
CA ILE A 55 4.98 4.00 -21.20
C ILE A 55 4.33 4.74 -20.04
N PHE A 56 3.00 4.90 -20.05
CA PHE A 56 2.28 5.56 -18.95
C PHE A 56 2.52 4.86 -17.61
N GLY A 57 2.49 3.53 -17.58
CA GLY A 57 2.77 2.78 -16.35
C GLY A 57 4.20 2.94 -15.85
N LEU A 58 5.20 2.97 -16.74
CA LEU A 58 6.59 3.22 -16.35
C LEU A 58 6.78 4.62 -15.76
N ILE A 59 6.12 5.63 -16.32
CA ILE A 59 6.14 7.00 -15.78
C ILE A 59 5.54 7.00 -14.36
N ILE A 60 4.38 6.39 -14.19
CA ILE A 60 3.70 6.31 -12.88
C ILE A 60 4.57 5.59 -11.85
N LEU A 61 5.14 4.43 -12.19
CA LEU A 61 6.03 3.67 -11.31
C LEU A 61 7.26 4.50 -10.91
N SER A 62 7.85 5.22 -11.85
CA SER A 62 9.02 6.07 -11.59
C SER A 62 8.70 7.24 -10.66
N ILE A 63 7.52 7.87 -10.84
CA ILE A 63 7.04 8.93 -9.95
C ILE A 63 6.83 8.37 -8.53
N PHE A 64 6.26 7.18 -8.39
CA PHE A 64 6.09 6.54 -7.08
C PHE A 64 7.43 6.26 -6.38
N LEU A 65 8.43 5.76 -7.12
CA LEU A 65 9.77 5.53 -6.59
C LEU A 65 10.40 6.83 -6.06
N ILE A 66 10.38 7.90 -6.85
CA ILE A 66 10.97 9.18 -6.46
C ILE A 66 10.23 9.75 -5.25
N SER A 67 8.90 9.66 -5.24
CA SER A 67 8.04 10.19 -4.17
C SER A 67 8.33 9.49 -2.85
N ILE A 68 8.39 8.14 -2.83
CA ILE A 68 8.60 7.39 -1.60
C ILE A 68 10.02 7.60 -1.04
N LEU A 69 11.04 7.60 -1.90
CA LEU A 69 12.42 7.87 -1.51
C LEU A 69 12.56 9.30 -0.94
N ARG A 70 11.87 10.27 -1.54
CA ARG A 70 11.88 11.65 -1.06
C ARG A 70 11.17 11.76 0.30
N ILE A 71 9.96 11.23 0.44
CA ILE A 71 9.19 11.33 1.69
C ILE A 71 9.96 10.73 2.86
N TYR A 72 10.60 9.57 2.64
CA TYR A 72 11.34 8.88 3.68
C TYR A 72 12.69 9.51 4.01
N ASN A 73 13.42 10.06 3.02
CA ASN A 73 14.75 10.62 3.27
C ASN A 73 14.77 12.11 3.66
N PHE A 74 13.65 12.84 3.50
CA PHE A 74 13.59 14.29 3.67
C PHE A 74 13.75 14.79 5.12
N SER A 75 13.31 14.03 6.12
CA SER A 75 13.43 14.40 7.54
C SER A 75 14.12 13.32 8.37
N GLU A 76 14.63 13.69 9.54
CA GLU A 76 15.17 12.70 10.51
C GLU A 76 14.04 11.91 11.18
N PHE A 77 12.93 12.57 11.49
CA PHE A 77 11.72 11.92 11.98
C PHE A 77 10.78 11.57 10.81
N ASN A 78 10.51 10.29 10.65
CA ASN A 78 9.70 9.72 9.56
C ASN A 78 8.19 9.79 9.83
N LEU A 79 7.71 10.83 10.54
CA LEU A 79 6.28 10.98 10.88
C LEU A 79 5.40 11.03 9.63
N LYS A 80 5.84 11.72 8.57
CA LYS A 80 5.11 11.78 7.28
C LYS A 80 4.99 10.41 6.62
N PHE A 81 6.04 9.59 6.70
CA PHE A 81 6.04 8.24 6.15
C PHE A 81 5.14 7.31 6.97
N LEU A 82 5.20 7.41 8.30
CA LEU A 82 4.32 6.65 9.19
C LEU A 82 2.85 7.05 8.99
N TRP A 83 2.57 8.33 8.81
CA TRP A 83 1.24 8.84 8.47
C TRP A 83 0.73 8.28 7.14
N LEU A 84 1.59 8.23 6.11
CA LEU A 84 1.25 7.62 4.82
C LEU A 84 0.90 6.14 4.96
N ILE A 85 1.70 5.37 5.71
CA ILE A 85 1.42 3.96 6.00
C ILE A 85 0.08 3.83 6.73
N LEU A 86 -0.16 4.63 7.78
CA LEU A 86 -1.38 4.56 8.57
C LEU A 86 -2.63 4.89 7.75
N ILE A 87 -2.56 5.87 6.85
CA ILE A 87 -3.65 6.13 5.89
C ILE A 87 -3.94 4.88 5.06
N THR A 88 -2.91 4.28 4.46
CA THR A 88 -3.13 3.09 3.61
C THR A 88 -3.74 1.92 4.40
N TRP A 89 -3.26 1.65 5.61
CA TRP A 89 -3.83 0.61 6.46
C TRP A 89 -5.29 0.91 6.86
N LEU A 90 -5.60 2.13 7.26
CA LEU A 90 -6.96 2.52 7.62
C LEU A 90 -7.90 2.49 6.42
N THR A 91 -7.44 2.84 5.21
CA THR A 91 -8.27 2.71 4.00
C THR A 91 -8.66 1.26 3.73
N ASP A 92 -7.73 0.31 3.87
CA ASP A 92 -7.99 -1.12 3.63
C ASP A 92 -8.90 -1.72 4.70
N ILE A 93 -8.64 -1.39 5.98
CA ILE A 93 -9.45 -1.83 7.11
C ILE A 93 -10.88 -1.28 6.99
N GLY A 94 -11.02 0.01 6.68
CA GLY A 94 -12.32 0.66 6.50
C GLY A 94 -13.10 0.06 5.34
N GLY A 95 -12.43 -0.18 4.20
CA GLY A 95 -13.04 -0.81 3.04
C GLY A 95 -13.55 -2.22 3.35
N TYR A 96 -12.75 -3.02 4.06
CA TYR A 96 -13.13 -4.38 4.45
C TYR A 96 -14.28 -4.40 5.46
N ILE A 97 -14.18 -3.63 6.55
CA ILE A 97 -15.16 -3.64 7.63
C ILE A 97 -16.51 -3.13 7.13
N PHE A 98 -16.54 -1.94 6.51
CA PHE A 98 -17.79 -1.35 6.05
C PHE A 98 -18.39 -2.12 4.87
N GLY A 99 -17.54 -2.60 3.96
CA GLY A 99 -17.98 -3.42 2.83
C GLY A 99 -18.64 -4.73 3.28
N LYS A 100 -18.15 -5.34 4.36
CA LYS A 100 -18.69 -6.58 4.92
C LYS A 100 -19.91 -6.36 5.83
N LEU A 101 -19.93 -5.28 6.63
CA LEU A 101 -21.02 -4.99 7.56
C LEU A 101 -22.26 -4.45 6.84
N PHE A 102 -22.09 -3.47 5.96
CA PHE A 102 -23.21 -2.78 5.31
C PHE A 102 -23.56 -3.38 3.94
N GLY A 103 -22.61 -4.06 3.27
CA GLY A 103 -22.84 -4.63 1.95
C GLY A 103 -23.28 -3.58 0.92
N GLY A 104 -24.11 -3.96 -0.05
CA GLY A 104 -24.68 -3.03 -1.03
C GLY A 104 -24.09 -3.17 -2.45
N PRO A 105 -24.40 -2.21 -3.35
CA PRO A 105 -24.07 -2.33 -4.76
C PRO A 105 -22.57 -2.39 -5.00
N LYS A 106 -22.18 -3.21 -5.98
CA LYS A 106 -20.79 -3.33 -6.40
C LYS A 106 -20.33 -2.03 -7.04
N LEU A 107 -19.10 -1.62 -6.71
CA LEU A 107 -18.50 -0.41 -7.23
C LEU A 107 -18.08 -0.60 -8.69
N ILE A 108 -17.44 -1.73 -9.02
CA ILE A 108 -16.92 -2.03 -10.36
C ILE A 108 -17.08 -3.52 -10.67
N LYS A 109 -17.37 -3.85 -11.93
CA LYS A 109 -17.54 -5.25 -12.39
C LYS A 109 -16.25 -6.07 -12.33
N ILE A 110 -15.09 -5.41 -12.47
CA ILE A 110 -13.76 -6.06 -12.52
C ILE A 110 -13.35 -6.62 -11.14
N SER A 111 -13.82 -6.04 -10.04
CA SER A 111 -13.49 -6.46 -8.68
C SER A 111 -14.77 -6.77 -7.91
N PRO A 112 -15.21 -8.05 -7.89
CA PRO A 112 -16.57 -8.40 -7.46
C PRO A 112 -16.85 -8.13 -5.98
N ASN A 113 -15.81 -7.95 -5.16
CA ASN A 113 -15.90 -7.75 -3.72
C ASN A 113 -15.85 -6.27 -3.30
N LYS A 114 -15.63 -5.33 -4.23
CA LYS A 114 -15.63 -3.89 -3.91
C LYS A 114 -17.06 -3.34 -3.95
N THR A 115 -17.52 -2.78 -2.82
CA THR A 115 -18.85 -2.16 -2.68
C THR A 115 -18.74 -0.65 -2.50
N TRP A 116 -19.81 0.08 -2.82
CA TRP A 116 -19.90 1.52 -2.56
C TRP A 116 -19.80 1.87 -1.07
N SER A 117 -20.44 1.07 -0.21
CA SER A 117 -20.31 1.20 1.25
C SER A 117 -18.87 1.05 1.74
N GLY A 118 -18.11 0.12 1.15
CA GLY A 118 -16.70 -0.07 1.45
C GLY A 118 -15.88 1.16 1.09
N LEU A 119 -16.12 1.77 -0.08
CA LEU A 119 -15.43 3.01 -0.46
C LEU A 119 -15.70 4.15 0.53
N VAL A 120 -16.95 4.33 0.95
CA VAL A 120 -17.30 5.37 1.94
C VAL A 120 -16.60 5.08 3.28
N GLY A 121 -16.59 3.81 3.71
CA GLY A 121 -15.87 3.38 4.91
C GLY A 121 -14.37 3.62 4.83
N SER A 122 -13.73 3.35 3.68
CA SER A 122 -12.32 3.63 3.45
C SER A 122 -12.00 5.12 3.63
N ILE A 123 -12.82 6.01 3.06
CA ILE A 123 -12.62 7.47 3.14
C ILE A 123 -12.81 7.96 4.57
N ILE A 124 -13.86 7.51 5.26
CA ILE A 124 -14.14 7.94 6.64
C ILE A 124 -13.02 7.46 7.58
N LEU A 125 -12.65 6.19 7.49
CA LEU A 125 -11.69 5.61 8.43
C LEU A 125 -10.27 6.15 8.20
N SER A 126 -9.89 6.45 6.97
CA SER A 126 -8.56 7.02 6.69
C SER A 126 -8.34 8.38 7.34
N GLN A 127 -9.41 9.15 7.61
CA GLN A 127 -9.23 10.49 8.17
C GLN A 127 -8.85 10.45 9.65
N PHE A 128 -9.10 9.33 10.32
CA PHE A 128 -8.59 9.11 11.68
C PHE A 128 -7.05 9.05 11.71
N ALA A 129 -6.36 8.81 10.59
CA ALA A 129 -4.90 8.94 10.53
C ALA A 129 -4.44 10.36 10.88
N PHE A 130 -5.24 11.38 10.53
CA PHE A 130 -4.90 12.77 10.83
C PHE A 130 -4.90 13.03 12.34
N LEU A 131 -5.89 12.52 13.08
CA LEU A 131 -6.04 12.67 14.53
C LEU A 131 -4.89 12.05 15.36
N ILE A 132 -4.09 11.18 14.75
CA ILE A 132 -2.97 10.50 15.43
C ILE A 132 -1.69 11.36 15.36
N PHE A 133 -1.58 12.24 14.36
CA PHE A 133 -0.37 13.05 14.11
C PHE A 133 -0.56 14.56 14.32
N PHE A 134 -1.80 15.02 14.48
CA PHE A 134 -2.18 16.39 14.78
C PHE A 134 -3.14 16.40 15.97
#